data_AF-A0A2E0TFF3-F1
#
_entry.id   AF-A0A2E0TFF3-F1
#
_cell.length_a   1.000
_cell.length_b   1.000
_cell.length_c   1.000
_cell.angle_alpha   90.00
_cell.angle_beta   90.00
_cell.angle_gamma   90.00
#
_symmetry.space_group_name_H-M   'P 1'
#
loop_
_entity.id
_entity.type
_entity.pdbx_description
1 polymer ?
#
loop_
_entity_poly.entity_id
_entity_poly.type
_entity_poly.pdbx_seq_one_letter_code
_entity_poly.pdbx_strand_id
1 'polypeptide(L)'
;MSAPRAPRPKTGARQLALLALAALVGATLGLSEEGRWSHPELGPGSRRLVIEAPDAHWSREGFVELVTPLAPPTRRDGGSRIEIWVRLPVGARFTTDEAGALRWPEGAEADRVERLRVDGRWVVGDVRGVRIGEGGLRHMRLLRPERPGAGARLVGYEWSEATPGLERAAHAALAELIRAGGGRAHGGVGAERAASLLASRSGCVACHAKGRPARARVGEGVPFRATDGDGFYSPLAVMGDAQPLERYRPRDPNLLRPAVRARCPDGSEALHDADGRGGLVARCAEGALPTASLDFEAGLASDEPRARGACASRRWLADHMDAPTRESFADALAPCRASEIHALALTHGEER
;
A
#
# COMPACT_ATOMS: atom_id res chain seq x y z
N MET A 1 42.80 -78.65 -10.24
CA MET A 1 42.47 -78.09 -11.56
C MET A 1 42.03 -76.65 -11.35
N SER A 2 42.93 -75.71 -11.66
CA SER A 2 42.77 -74.28 -11.37
C SER A 2 42.06 -73.59 -12.53
N ALA A 3 40.97 -72.87 -12.24
CA ALA A 3 40.28 -72.02 -13.20
C ALA A 3 40.98 -70.64 -13.32
N PRO A 4 40.98 -70.01 -14.51
CA PRO A 4 41.76 -68.81 -14.78
C PRO A 4 41.13 -67.52 -14.23
N ARG A 5 41.99 -66.60 -13.78
CA ARG A 5 41.64 -65.24 -13.33
C ARG A 5 41.18 -64.37 -14.51
N ALA A 6 40.08 -63.64 -14.31
CA ALA A 6 39.61 -62.60 -15.22
C ALA A 6 40.49 -61.34 -15.18
N PRO A 7 40.65 -60.62 -16.32
CA PRO A 7 41.46 -59.40 -16.38
C PRO A 7 40.73 -58.19 -15.80
N ARG A 8 41.49 -57.31 -15.12
CA ARG A 8 41.03 -56.01 -14.62
C ARG A 8 40.79 -55.03 -15.78
N PRO A 9 39.69 -54.25 -15.78
CA PRO A 9 39.49 -53.19 -16.76
C PRO A 9 40.44 -52.01 -16.53
N LYS A 10 40.98 -51.51 -17.64
CA LYS A 10 41.95 -50.42 -17.74
C LYS A 10 41.30 -49.07 -17.41
N THR A 11 42.04 -48.26 -16.67
CA THR A 11 41.82 -46.84 -16.38
C THR A 11 41.69 -46.02 -17.65
N GLY A 12 40.46 -45.63 -18.03
CA GLY A 12 40.22 -44.75 -19.18
C GLY A 12 38.93 -43.93 -19.14
N ALA A 13 38.13 -44.01 -18.07
CA ALA A 13 36.80 -43.38 -18.01
C ALA A 13 36.70 -42.14 -17.09
N ARG A 14 37.75 -41.81 -16.32
CA ARG A 14 37.68 -40.72 -15.32
C ARG A 14 37.94 -39.32 -15.87
N GLN A 15 38.56 -39.17 -17.04
CA GLN A 15 38.82 -37.84 -17.62
C GLN A 15 37.64 -37.28 -18.46
N LEU A 16 36.77 -38.15 -19.01
CA LEU A 16 35.58 -37.70 -19.75
C LEU A 16 34.43 -37.23 -18.82
N ALA A 17 34.36 -37.74 -17.59
CA ALA A 17 33.33 -37.33 -16.62
C ALA A 17 33.56 -35.91 -16.03
N LEU A 18 34.82 -35.45 -15.95
CA LEU A 18 35.14 -34.11 -15.42
C LEU A 18 34.89 -32.97 -16.43
N LEU A 19 35.02 -33.25 -17.73
CA LEU A 19 34.69 -32.27 -18.78
C LEU A 19 33.17 -32.13 -18.99
N ALA A 20 32.39 -33.20 -18.79
CA ALA A 20 30.93 -33.13 -18.84
C ALA A 20 30.32 -32.34 -17.66
N LEU A 21 30.95 -32.38 -16.48
CA LEU A 21 30.50 -31.62 -15.31
C LEU A 21 30.80 -30.11 -15.44
N ALA A 22 31.93 -29.74 -16.04
CA ALA A 22 32.28 -28.34 -16.29
C ALA A 22 31.37 -27.68 -17.36
N ALA A 23 30.94 -28.44 -18.38
CA ALA A 23 29.98 -27.97 -19.37
C ALA A 23 28.56 -27.78 -18.80
N LEU A 24 28.13 -28.64 -17.85
CA LEU A 24 26.85 -28.46 -17.16
C LEU A 24 26.85 -27.26 -16.20
N VAL A 25 27.95 -27.00 -15.50
CA VAL A 25 28.09 -25.82 -14.61
C VAL A 25 28.17 -24.52 -15.43
N GLY A 26 28.84 -24.54 -16.59
CA GLY A 26 28.87 -23.40 -17.52
C GLY A 26 27.50 -23.08 -18.13
N ALA A 27 26.69 -24.09 -18.45
CA ALA A 27 25.34 -23.90 -18.99
C ALA A 27 24.33 -23.40 -17.94
N THR A 28 24.51 -23.71 -16.66
CA THR A 28 23.65 -23.17 -15.58
C THR A 28 23.94 -21.73 -15.20
N LEU A 29 25.16 -21.22 -15.49
CA LEU A 29 25.53 -19.82 -15.24
C LEU A 29 25.24 -18.89 -16.44
N GLY A 30 24.92 -19.44 -17.61
CA GLY A 30 24.59 -18.69 -18.84
C GLY A 30 23.09 -18.39 -19.04
N LEU A 31 22.21 -18.84 -18.15
CA LEU A 31 20.74 -18.72 -18.30
C LEU A 31 20.10 -17.57 -17.50
N SER A 32 20.87 -16.61 -16.95
CA SER A 32 20.30 -15.59 -16.04
C SER A 32 20.10 -14.19 -16.61
N GLU A 33 20.34 -13.93 -17.89
CA GLU A 33 20.09 -12.59 -18.50
C GLU A 33 18.94 -12.53 -19.51
N GLU A 34 18.44 -13.68 -19.98
CA GLU A 34 17.30 -13.72 -20.90
C GLU A 34 16.00 -13.44 -20.13
N GLY A 35 15.50 -12.20 -20.23
CA GLY A 35 14.15 -11.85 -19.77
C GLY A 35 14.02 -10.56 -18.98
N ARG A 36 15.05 -9.71 -18.89
CA ARG A 36 14.81 -8.34 -18.40
C ARG A 36 13.90 -7.63 -19.40
N TRP A 37 12.67 -7.35 -18.98
CA TRP A 37 11.74 -6.55 -19.75
C TRP A 37 12.41 -5.22 -20.11
N SER A 38 12.49 -4.90 -21.41
CA SER A 38 13.04 -3.63 -21.87
C SER A 38 12.01 -2.53 -21.61
N HIS A 39 12.30 -1.67 -20.65
CA HIS A 39 11.42 -0.57 -20.30
C HIS A 39 11.54 0.55 -21.32
N PRO A 40 10.45 0.96 -21.99
CA PRO A 40 10.50 2.16 -22.83
C PRO A 40 10.76 3.40 -21.97
N GLU A 41 11.54 4.33 -22.51
CA GLU A 41 11.60 5.71 -22.02
C GLU A 41 10.33 6.44 -22.47
N LEU A 42 9.66 7.14 -21.54
CA LEU A 42 8.37 7.80 -21.85
C LEU A 42 8.54 9.28 -22.23
N GLY A 43 9.78 9.77 -22.30
CA GLY A 43 10.13 11.15 -22.63
C GLY A 43 10.31 12.07 -21.41
N PRO A 44 10.56 13.37 -21.66
CA PRO A 44 10.79 14.37 -20.61
C PRO A 44 9.64 14.46 -19.60
N GLY A 45 9.98 14.69 -18.33
CA GLY A 45 8.99 14.75 -17.24
C GLY A 45 8.57 13.38 -16.69
N SER A 46 9.13 12.29 -17.22
CA SER A 46 9.04 10.94 -16.68
C SER A 46 10.38 10.43 -16.18
N ARG A 47 10.36 9.49 -15.24
CA ARG A 47 11.53 8.77 -14.75
C ARG A 47 11.18 7.31 -14.48
N ARG A 48 12.04 6.39 -14.91
CA ARG A 48 11.92 4.98 -14.54
C ARG A 48 12.32 4.78 -13.08
N LEU A 49 11.56 3.95 -12.37
CA LEU A 49 11.84 3.57 -10.99
C LEU A 49 12.07 2.06 -10.87
N VAL A 50 12.98 1.68 -9.98
CA VAL A 50 13.25 0.29 -9.59
C VAL A 50 13.41 0.22 -8.07
N ILE A 51 12.75 -0.74 -7.43
CA ILE A 51 12.95 -1.09 -6.02
C ILE A 51 13.42 -2.53 -5.97
N GLU A 52 14.72 -2.74 -5.74
CA GLU A 52 15.34 -4.08 -5.78
C GLU A 52 14.86 -5.00 -4.66
N ALA A 53 14.73 -4.45 -3.44
CA ALA A 53 14.33 -5.21 -2.25
C ALA A 53 13.09 -4.58 -1.59
N PRO A 54 11.87 -4.89 -2.08
CA PRO A 54 10.66 -4.19 -1.67
C PRO A 54 10.25 -4.47 -0.23
N ASP A 55 10.54 -5.64 0.34
CA ASP A 55 10.00 -6.02 1.65
C ASP A 55 10.46 -5.09 2.79
N ALA A 56 11.68 -4.58 2.71
CA ALA A 56 12.27 -3.66 3.69
C ALA A 56 12.50 -2.24 3.12
N HIS A 57 12.05 -1.95 1.90
CA HIS A 57 12.36 -0.68 1.22
C HIS A 57 11.91 0.53 2.03
N TRP A 58 10.62 0.62 2.33
CA TRP A 58 10.04 1.82 2.96
C TRP A 58 10.71 2.15 4.30
N SER A 59 10.85 1.18 5.20
CA SER A 59 11.54 1.39 6.48
C SER A 59 13.01 1.78 6.30
N ARG A 60 13.73 1.15 5.35
CA ARG A 60 15.14 1.47 5.07
C ARG A 60 15.32 2.87 4.50
N GLU A 61 14.42 3.32 3.63
CA GLU A 61 14.49 4.65 3.01
C GLU A 61 13.91 5.78 3.88
N GLY A 62 13.55 5.48 5.14
CA GLY A 62 13.07 6.45 6.12
C GLY A 62 11.58 6.79 6.02
N PHE A 63 10.77 5.94 5.37
CA PHE A 63 9.32 6.09 5.40
C PHE A 63 8.75 5.57 6.73
N VAL A 64 7.68 6.22 7.17
CA VAL A 64 6.85 5.83 8.31
C VAL A 64 5.49 5.36 7.81
N GLU A 65 4.97 4.26 8.36
CA GLU A 65 3.61 3.81 8.04
C GLU A 65 2.58 4.70 8.74
N LEU A 66 1.65 5.22 7.95
CA LEU A 66 0.45 5.90 8.43
C LEU A 66 -0.71 4.89 8.55
N VAL A 67 -1.00 4.51 9.79
CA VAL A 67 -2.09 3.60 10.14
C VAL A 67 -3.36 4.42 10.39
N THR A 68 -4.37 4.24 9.55
CA THR A 68 -5.68 4.88 9.75
C THR A 68 -6.52 4.13 10.78
N PRO A 69 -7.45 4.77 11.53
CA PRO A 69 -8.29 4.09 12.52
C PRO A 69 -9.13 2.95 11.91
N LEU A 70 -9.54 3.12 10.65
CA LEU A 70 -10.29 2.14 9.86
C LEU A 70 -9.43 1.60 8.73
N ALA A 71 -9.34 0.27 8.63
CA ALA A 71 -8.62 -0.41 7.57
C ALA A 71 -9.36 -0.35 6.23
N PRO A 72 -8.67 -0.15 5.10
CA PRO A 72 -9.28 -0.31 3.79
C PRO A 72 -9.86 -1.73 3.61
N PRO A 73 -10.91 -1.90 2.79
CA PRO A 73 -11.49 -3.20 2.54
C PRO A 73 -10.47 -4.11 1.84
N THR A 74 -10.67 -5.41 2.02
CA THR A 74 -9.75 -6.48 1.64
C THR A 74 -10.42 -7.41 0.64
N ARG A 75 -9.62 -8.29 0.03
CA ARG A 75 -10.17 -9.42 -0.73
C ARG A 75 -11.06 -10.27 0.18
N ARG A 76 -11.90 -11.09 -0.45
CA ARG A 76 -12.88 -11.94 0.23
C ARG A 76 -12.26 -12.84 1.30
N ASP A 77 -11.08 -13.38 1.01
CA ASP A 77 -10.28 -14.23 1.90
C ASP A 77 -9.45 -13.46 2.94
N GLY A 78 -9.52 -12.12 2.95
CA GLY A 78 -8.61 -11.28 3.74
C GLY A 78 -7.15 -11.30 3.25
N GLY A 79 -6.88 -11.94 2.11
CA GLY A 79 -5.55 -12.11 1.52
C GLY A 79 -5.00 -10.86 0.84
N SER A 80 -5.49 -9.69 1.20
CA SER A 80 -4.90 -8.41 0.79
C SER A 80 -4.96 -7.39 1.91
N ARG A 81 -3.97 -6.50 1.95
CA ARG A 81 -3.99 -5.30 2.79
C ARG A 81 -3.39 -4.12 2.05
N ILE A 82 -3.68 -2.92 2.54
CA ILE A 82 -3.14 -1.68 2.01
C ILE A 82 -2.41 -0.98 3.14
N GLU A 83 -1.17 -0.61 2.89
CA GLU A 83 -0.32 0.16 3.78
C GLU A 83 -0.07 1.52 3.12
N ILE A 84 0.02 2.57 3.93
CA ILE A 84 0.38 3.91 3.46
C ILE A 84 1.70 4.27 4.12
N TRP A 85 2.71 4.53 3.32
CA TRP A 85 4.04 4.91 3.78
C TRP A 85 4.30 6.37 3.42
N VAL A 86 4.80 7.17 4.36
CA VAL A 86 5.09 8.59 4.15
C VAL A 86 6.51 8.92 4.57
N ARG A 87 7.16 9.77 3.80
CA ARG A 87 8.49 10.32 4.11
C ARG A 87 8.48 11.82 3.93
N LEU A 88 9.09 12.54 4.87
CA LEU A 88 9.27 13.99 4.80
C LEU A 88 10.77 14.31 4.76
N PRO A 89 11.16 15.41 4.09
CA PRO A 89 12.49 15.98 4.28
C PRO A 89 12.71 16.39 5.73
N VAL A 90 13.97 16.43 6.15
CA VAL A 90 14.33 16.86 7.51
C VAL A 90 13.85 18.30 7.75
N GLY A 91 13.11 18.50 8.85
CA GLY A 91 12.58 19.82 9.25
C GLY A 91 11.34 20.28 8.47
N ALA A 92 10.92 19.55 7.44
CA ALA A 92 9.70 19.85 6.71
C ALA A 92 8.46 19.64 7.59
N ARG A 93 7.44 20.47 7.38
CA ARG A 93 6.20 20.42 8.16
C ARG A 93 4.97 20.47 7.29
N PHE A 94 3.93 19.76 7.70
CA PHE A 94 2.58 19.98 7.22
C PHE A 94 2.05 21.32 7.72
N THR A 95 1.31 22.00 6.86
CA THR A 95 0.61 23.25 7.17
C THR A 95 -0.87 23.11 6.85
N THR A 96 -1.68 24.11 7.18
CA THR A 96 -3.06 24.26 6.69
C THR A 96 -3.17 25.48 5.80
N ASP A 97 -3.96 25.40 4.74
CA ASP A 97 -4.35 26.60 3.97
C ASP A 97 -5.46 27.40 4.67
N GLU A 98 -5.90 28.50 4.06
CA GLU A 98 -6.93 29.39 4.61
C GLU A 98 -8.28 28.69 4.84
N ALA A 99 -8.56 27.60 4.12
CA ALA A 99 -9.75 26.79 4.30
C ALA A 99 -9.58 25.72 5.39
N GLY A 100 -8.43 25.71 6.08
CA GLY A 100 -8.08 24.69 7.08
C GLY A 100 -7.68 23.35 6.46
N ALA A 101 -7.48 23.26 5.14
CA ALA A 101 -7.11 22.01 4.51
C ALA A 101 -5.62 21.73 4.66
N LEU A 102 -5.27 20.51 5.07
CA LEU A 102 -3.88 20.09 5.23
C LEU A 102 -3.11 20.19 3.91
N ARG A 103 -1.90 20.73 3.97
CA ARG A 103 -0.94 20.89 2.87
C ARG A 103 0.35 20.16 3.17
N TRP A 104 0.88 19.50 2.15
CA TRP A 104 2.11 18.73 2.22
C TRP A 104 3.31 19.62 1.91
N PRO A 105 4.42 19.49 2.65
CA PRO A 105 5.63 20.24 2.32
C PRO A 105 6.27 19.72 1.03
N GLU A 106 7.02 20.60 0.36
CA GLU A 106 7.87 20.22 -0.76
C GLU A 106 8.85 19.10 -0.37
N GLY A 107 9.11 18.18 -1.29
CA GLY A 107 9.96 17.02 -1.09
C GLY A 107 9.29 15.86 -0.35
N ALA A 108 8.08 16.05 0.17
CA ALA A 108 7.34 14.96 0.80
C ALA A 108 6.97 13.85 -0.20
N GLU A 109 6.96 12.62 0.28
CA GLU A 109 6.63 11.43 -0.49
C GLU A 109 5.60 10.56 0.22
N ALA A 110 4.71 9.95 -0.55
CA ALA A 110 3.77 8.96 -0.03
C ALA A 110 3.59 7.80 -1.00
N ASP A 111 3.55 6.58 -0.47
CA ASP A 111 3.31 5.35 -1.22
C ASP A 111 2.14 4.57 -0.60
N ARG A 112 1.12 4.30 -1.40
CA ARG A 112 0.12 3.28 -1.12
C ARG A 112 0.64 1.94 -1.64
N VAL A 113 0.95 1.04 -0.71
CA VAL A 113 1.46 -0.30 -0.98
C VAL A 113 0.33 -1.31 -0.80
N GLU A 114 -0.05 -1.97 -1.88
CA GLU A 114 -0.93 -3.13 -1.80
C GLU A 114 -0.11 -4.39 -1.56
N ARG A 115 -0.34 -5.04 -0.42
CA ARG A 115 0.20 -6.36 -0.15
C ARG A 115 -0.85 -7.43 -0.38
N LEU A 116 -0.40 -8.54 -0.93
CA LEU A 116 -1.20 -9.71 -1.22
C LEU A 116 -0.60 -10.92 -0.50
N ARG A 117 -1.45 -11.83 -0.04
CA ARG A 117 -1.00 -13.10 0.52
C ARG A 117 -0.85 -14.12 -0.60
N VAL A 118 0.36 -14.62 -0.80
CA VAL A 118 0.71 -15.64 -1.81
C VAL A 118 1.50 -16.72 -1.09
N ASP A 119 1.03 -17.96 -1.15
CA ASP A 119 1.64 -19.12 -0.46
C ASP A 119 1.91 -18.84 1.03
N GLY A 120 0.94 -18.21 1.69
CA GLY A 120 1.00 -17.86 3.11
C GLY A 120 1.83 -16.62 3.45
N ARG A 121 2.59 -16.05 2.50
CA ARG A 121 3.48 -14.89 2.70
C ARG A 121 2.89 -13.60 2.12
N TRP A 122 3.21 -12.46 2.73
CA TRP A 122 2.87 -11.15 2.19
C TRP A 122 3.86 -10.76 1.10
N VAL A 123 3.37 -10.39 -0.07
CA VAL A 123 4.17 -9.88 -1.19
C VAL A 123 3.58 -8.57 -1.67
N VAL A 124 4.41 -7.68 -2.21
CA VAL A 124 3.92 -6.42 -2.80
C VAL A 124 3.29 -6.72 -4.16
N GLY A 125 2.05 -6.28 -4.37
CA GLY A 125 1.32 -6.47 -5.62
C GLY A 125 1.20 -5.22 -6.49
N ASP A 126 1.21 -4.04 -5.87
CA ASP A 126 1.02 -2.74 -6.52
C ASP A 126 1.56 -1.65 -5.59
N VAL A 127 2.27 -0.67 -6.14
CA VAL A 127 2.62 0.57 -5.43
C VAL A 127 2.12 1.74 -6.24
N ARG A 128 1.30 2.59 -5.63
CA ARG A 128 0.88 3.87 -6.19
C ARG A 128 1.35 4.95 -5.25
N GLY A 129 2.16 5.87 -5.75
CA GLY A 129 2.77 6.88 -4.91
C GLY A 129 2.77 8.26 -5.53
N VAL A 130 3.32 9.19 -4.77
CA VAL A 130 3.45 10.59 -5.13
C VAL A 130 4.68 11.18 -4.45
N ARG A 131 5.31 12.14 -5.13
CA ARG A 131 6.29 13.05 -4.56
C ARG A 131 5.85 14.48 -4.82
N ILE A 132 5.92 15.33 -3.80
CA ILE A 132 5.69 16.78 -3.93
C ILE A 132 7.00 17.40 -4.41
N GLY A 133 7.00 17.89 -5.64
CA GLY A 133 8.12 18.65 -6.21
C GLY A 133 8.00 20.14 -5.90
N GLU A 134 8.88 20.90 -6.55
CA GLU A 134 8.92 22.36 -6.48
C GLU A 134 7.55 22.99 -6.79
N GLY A 135 7.18 24.00 -6.01
CA GLY A 135 5.91 24.72 -6.18
C GLY A 135 4.66 23.85 -5.91
N GLY A 136 4.82 22.72 -5.22
CA GLY A 136 3.72 21.80 -4.91
C GLY A 136 3.30 20.91 -6.08
N LEU A 137 4.11 20.84 -7.15
CA LEU A 137 3.83 20.01 -8.32
C LEU A 137 3.89 18.52 -7.95
N ARG A 138 2.84 17.76 -8.25
CA ARG A 138 2.83 16.33 -7.92
C ARG A 138 3.51 15.49 -9.01
N HIS A 139 4.46 14.66 -8.59
CA HIS A 139 5.02 13.60 -9.40
C HIS A 139 4.40 12.27 -8.98
N MET A 140 3.48 11.76 -9.79
CA MET A 140 2.77 10.52 -9.53
C MET A 140 3.67 9.33 -9.90
N ARG A 141 3.57 8.22 -9.18
CA ARG A 141 4.28 6.99 -9.55
C ARG A 141 3.44 5.74 -9.42
N LEU A 142 3.75 4.76 -10.25
CA LEU A 142 3.14 3.43 -10.25
C LEU A 142 4.24 2.40 -10.46
N LEU A 143 4.34 1.43 -9.55
CA LEU A 143 5.26 0.30 -9.66
C LEU A 143 4.52 -1.02 -9.51
N ARG A 144 5.04 -2.04 -10.20
CA ARG A 144 4.53 -3.41 -10.22
C ARG A 144 5.68 -4.40 -10.05
N PRO A 145 5.43 -5.60 -9.51
CA PRO A 145 6.44 -6.64 -9.49
C PRO A 145 6.91 -6.95 -10.91
N GLU A 146 8.21 -6.98 -11.15
CA GLU A 146 8.72 -7.37 -12.47
C GLU A 146 8.33 -8.81 -12.81
N ARG A 147 8.34 -9.68 -11.81
CA ARG A 147 7.93 -11.09 -11.90
C ARG A 147 7.02 -11.47 -10.73
N PRO A 148 6.24 -12.55 -10.82
CA PRO A 148 5.48 -13.07 -9.70
C PRO A 148 6.37 -13.57 -8.55
N GLY A 149 5.80 -13.60 -7.34
CA GLY A 149 6.42 -14.20 -6.15
C GLY A 149 7.02 -13.20 -5.16
N ALA A 150 7.47 -13.75 -4.02
CA ALA A 150 8.07 -12.97 -2.93
C ALA A 150 9.44 -12.42 -3.31
N GLY A 151 9.77 -11.22 -2.80
CA GLY A 151 11.04 -10.54 -3.05
C GLY A 151 11.27 -10.12 -4.51
N ALA A 152 10.28 -10.23 -5.40
CA ALA A 152 10.40 -9.75 -6.76
C ALA A 152 10.61 -8.23 -6.76
N ARG A 153 11.66 -7.75 -7.44
CA ARG A 153 11.89 -6.31 -7.60
C ARG A 153 10.66 -5.62 -8.17
N LEU A 154 10.43 -4.39 -7.75
CA LEU A 154 9.37 -3.56 -8.32
C LEU A 154 9.96 -2.68 -9.40
N VAL A 155 9.23 -2.51 -10.48
CA VAL A 155 9.60 -1.66 -11.60
C VAL A 155 8.42 -0.80 -12.00
N GLY A 156 8.70 0.41 -12.48
CA GLY A 156 7.63 1.33 -12.84
C GLY A 156 8.13 2.69 -13.27
N TYR A 157 7.23 3.66 -13.15
CA TYR A 157 7.45 5.02 -13.64
C TYR A 157 6.97 6.03 -12.60
N GLU A 158 7.68 7.14 -12.55
CA GLU A 158 7.26 8.42 -11.98
C GLU A 158 7.03 9.40 -13.12
N TRP A 159 6.00 10.22 -13.04
CA TRP A 159 5.71 11.25 -14.03
C TRP A 159 5.12 12.50 -13.38
N SER A 160 5.42 13.67 -13.95
CA SER A 160 4.77 14.92 -13.55
C SER A 160 3.29 14.92 -13.92
N GLU A 161 2.43 15.36 -13.01
CA GLU A 161 1.01 15.57 -13.34
C GLU A 161 0.79 16.71 -14.34
N ALA A 162 1.76 17.63 -14.47
CA ALA A 162 1.70 18.75 -15.41
C ALA A 162 2.01 18.36 -16.85
N THR A 163 2.39 17.12 -17.13
CA THR A 163 2.69 16.64 -18.50
C THR A 163 1.58 15.71 -18.99
N PRO A 164 0.65 16.21 -19.84
CA PRO A 164 -0.44 15.41 -20.34
C PRO A 164 0.03 14.15 -21.06
N GLY A 165 -0.68 13.04 -20.86
CA GLY A 165 -0.43 11.79 -21.57
C GLY A 165 0.63 10.89 -20.94
N LEU A 166 1.57 11.39 -20.12
CA LEU A 166 2.58 10.54 -19.46
C LEU A 166 1.94 9.48 -18.57
N GLU A 167 0.84 9.81 -17.89
CA GLU A 167 0.10 8.83 -17.10
C GLU A 167 -0.37 7.64 -17.96
N ARG A 168 -0.97 7.93 -19.12
CA ARG A 168 -1.47 6.88 -20.03
C ARG A 168 -0.30 6.06 -20.59
N ALA A 169 0.80 6.72 -20.97
CA ALA A 169 2.00 6.05 -21.44
C ALA A 169 2.61 5.11 -20.37
N ALA A 170 2.68 5.56 -19.11
CA ALA A 170 3.17 4.75 -18.00
C ALA A 170 2.27 3.54 -17.72
N HIS A 171 0.95 3.71 -17.75
CA HIS A 171 0.01 2.61 -17.60
C HIS A 171 0.07 1.63 -18.77
N ALA A 172 0.22 2.12 -20.01
CA ALA A 172 0.37 1.27 -21.19
C ALA A 172 1.64 0.43 -21.13
N ALA A 173 2.79 1.05 -20.78
CA ALA A 173 4.05 0.32 -20.62
C ALA A 173 3.93 -0.79 -19.54
N LEU A 174 3.32 -0.48 -18.39
CA LEU A 174 3.10 -1.49 -17.35
C LEU A 174 2.05 -2.55 -17.73
N ALA A 175 1.11 -2.23 -18.60
CA ALA A 175 0.19 -3.22 -19.17
C ALA A 175 0.93 -4.21 -20.07
N GLU A 176 1.91 -3.76 -20.86
CA GLU A 176 2.77 -4.66 -21.64
C GLU A 176 3.63 -5.57 -20.74
N LEU A 177 4.18 -5.04 -19.64
CA LEU A 177 4.86 -5.86 -18.63
C LEU A 177 3.94 -6.98 -18.10
N ILE A 178 2.66 -6.67 -17.85
CA ILE A 178 1.68 -7.67 -17.40
C ILE A 178 1.43 -8.74 -18.47
N ARG A 179 1.28 -8.35 -19.74
CA ARG A 179 1.09 -9.28 -20.86
C ARG A 179 2.28 -10.20 -21.06
N ALA A 180 3.50 -9.68 -20.86
CA ALA A 180 4.74 -10.45 -20.89
C ALA A 180 4.92 -11.42 -19.70
N GLY A 181 3.94 -11.56 -18.81
CA GLY A 181 3.97 -12.49 -17.68
C GLY A 181 4.41 -11.86 -16.36
N GLY A 182 4.96 -10.65 -16.40
CA GLY A 182 5.33 -9.86 -15.24
C GLY A 182 4.15 -9.09 -14.62
N GLY A 183 4.47 -8.01 -13.90
CA GLY A 183 3.53 -6.97 -13.46
C GLY A 183 2.47 -7.44 -12.45
N ARG A 184 2.56 -8.68 -11.95
CA ARG A 184 1.56 -9.33 -11.12
C ARG A 184 2.26 -10.09 -9.99
N ALA A 185 1.80 -9.88 -8.76
CA ALA A 185 2.25 -10.66 -7.62
C ALA A 185 1.76 -12.13 -7.65
N HIS A 186 0.62 -12.42 -8.28
CA HIS A 186 0.09 -13.77 -8.45
C HIS A 186 -0.78 -13.90 -9.71
N GLY A 187 -0.91 -15.14 -10.24
CA GLY A 187 -1.58 -15.45 -11.50
C GLY A 187 -3.10 -15.59 -11.47
N GLY A 188 -3.79 -15.17 -10.39
CA GLY A 188 -5.23 -15.42 -10.21
C GLY A 188 -6.16 -14.72 -11.21
N VAL A 189 -5.63 -13.78 -11.99
CA VAL A 189 -6.33 -13.11 -13.09
C VAL A 189 -5.48 -13.26 -14.35
N GLY A 190 -6.10 -13.65 -15.48
CA GLY A 190 -5.42 -13.75 -16.77
C GLY A 190 -4.74 -12.43 -17.17
N ALA A 191 -3.61 -12.52 -17.87
CA ALA A 191 -2.74 -11.37 -18.15
C ALA A 191 -3.48 -10.23 -18.86
N GLU A 192 -4.27 -10.54 -19.90
CA GLU A 192 -5.07 -9.53 -20.63
C GLU A 192 -6.07 -8.81 -19.74
N ARG A 193 -6.80 -9.56 -18.89
CA ARG A 193 -7.76 -8.94 -17.96
C ARG A 193 -7.03 -8.07 -16.93
N ALA A 194 -5.88 -8.50 -16.44
CA ALA A 194 -5.08 -7.71 -15.50
C ALA A 194 -4.52 -6.43 -16.15
N ALA A 195 -4.04 -6.52 -17.40
CA ALA A 195 -3.57 -5.38 -18.19
C ALA A 195 -4.71 -4.39 -18.47
N SER A 196 -5.88 -4.89 -18.89
CA SER A 196 -7.09 -4.09 -19.09
C SER A 196 -7.56 -3.39 -17.80
N LEU A 197 -7.57 -4.11 -16.67
CA LEU A 197 -7.90 -3.52 -15.36
C LEU A 197 -6.90 -2.45 -14.93
N LEU A 198 -5.61 -2.59 -15.27
CA LEU A 198 -4.63 -1.54 -15.00
C LEU A 198 -4.92 -0.31 -15.85
N ALA A 199 -5.11 -0.50 -17.16
CA ALA A 199 -5.42 0.59 -18.08
C ALA A 199 -6.72 1.33 -17.70
N SER A 200 -7.76 0.61 -17.29
CA SER A 200 -9.04 1.20 -16.85
C SER A 200 -8.96 1.93 -15.51
N ARG A 201 -7.85 1.79 -14.78
CA ARG A 201 -7.56 2.48 -13.51
C ARG A 201 -6.52 3.59 -13.68
N SER A 202 -6.32 4.05 -14.91
CA SER A 202 -5.71 5.35 -15.21
C SER A 202 -6.70 6.46 -14.86
N GLY A 203 -6.20 7.66 -14.59
CA GLY A 203 -6.97 8.80 -14.08
C GLY A 203 -6.68 9.11 -12.60
N CYS A 204 -5.45 8.91 -12.15
CA CYS A 204 -5.01 9.20 -10.78
C CYS A 204 -5.37 10.64 -10.37
N VAL A 205 -5.16 11.62 -11.25
CA VAL A 205 -5.44 13.05 -10.95
C VAL A 205 -6.92 13.28 -10.61
N ALA A 206 -7.85 12.71 -11.39
CA ALA A 206 -9.28 12.89 -11.14
C ALA A 206 -9.73 12.23 -9.82
N CYS A 207 -9.17 11.06 -9.51
CA CYS A 207 -9.39 10.39 -8.23
C CYS A 207 -8.78 11.17 -7.06
N HIS A 208 -7.73 11.95 -7.29
CA HIS A 208 -7.01 12.73 -6.28
C HIS A 208 -7.21 14.25 -6.48
N ALA A 209 -8.43 14.65 -6.83
CA ALA A 209 -8.80 16.07 -6.87
C ALA A 209 -8.58 16.70 -5.48
N LYS A 210 -7.97 17.89 -5.43
CA LYS A 210 -7.66 18.61 -4.18
C LYS A 210 -8.96 19.01 -3.47
N GLY A 211 -9.00 18.84 -2.14
CA GLY A 211 -10.14 19.23 -1.31
C GLY A 211 -11.46 18.53 -1.65
N ARG A 212 -11.43 17.37 -2.32
CA ARG A 212 -12.64 16.64 -2.66
C ARG A 212 -13.38 16.22 -1.38
N PRO A 213 -14.68 16.53 -1.22
CA PRO A 213 -15.44 16.11 -0.06
C PRO A 213 -15.64 14.59 -0.04
N ALA A 214 -16.00 14.08 1.14
CA ALA A 214 -16.48 12.72 1.26
C ALA A 214 -17.79 12.56 0.47
N ARG A 215 -17.98 11.38 -0.13
CA ARG A 215 -19.21 11.03 -0.84
C ARG A 215 -20.29 10.62 0.15
N ALA A 216 -21.55 10.86 -0.20
CA ALA A 216 -22.68 10.56 0.66
C ALA A 216 -23.44 9.29 0.24
N ARG A 217 -23.38 8.92 -1.04
CA ARG A 217 -24.16 7.81 -1.60
C ARG A 217 -23.31 6.79 -2.37
N VAL A 218 -23.78 5.55 -2.33
CA VAL A 218 -23.31 4.49 -3.21
C VAL A 218 -23.64 4.89 -4.66
N GLY A 219 -22.67 4.77 -5.57
CA GLY A 219 -22.85 5.09 -6.99
C GLY A 219 -22.20 6.39 -7.43
N GLU A 220 -21.83 7.28 -6.49
CA GLU A 220 -21.08 8.50 -6.83
C GLU A 220 -19.67 8.19 -7.35
N GLY A 221 -19.14 6.99 -7.12
CA GLY A 221 -17.80 6.54 -7.50
C GLY A 221 -16.92 6.30 -6.27
N VAL A 222 -15.74 5.72 -6.44
CA VAL A 222 -14.80 5.42 -5.34
C VAL A 222 -13.49 6.17 -5.54
N PRO A 223 -12.68 6.41 -4.48
CA PRO A 223 -12.94 6.20 -3.06
C PRO A 223 -14.06 7.10 -2.49
N PHE A 224 -14.66 6.71 -1.36
CA PHE A 224 -15.73 7.47 -0.72
C PHE A 224 -15.23 8.55 0.23
N ARG A 225 -14.11 8.34 0.90
CA ARG A 225 -13.51 9.32 1.83
C ARG A 225 -13.08 10.61 1.12
N ALA A 226 -12.96 11.69 1.89
CA ALA A 226 -12.47 12.99 1.44
C ALA A 226 -10.96 13.01 1.19
N THR A 227 -10.48 14.00 0.44
CA THR A 227 -9.05 14.29 0.27
C THR A 227 -8.66 15.62 0.92
N ASP A 228 -7.40 15.77 1.31
CA ASP A 228 -6.82 17.03 1.80
C ASP A 228 -6.60 18.07 0.70
N GLY A 229 -6.00 19.20 1.09
CA GLY A 229 -5.73 20.34 0.21
C GLY A 229 -4.80 20.01 -0.96
N ASP A 230 -4.12 18.86 -0.94
CA ASP A 230 -3.27 18.38 -2.03
C ASP A 230 -3.79 17.10 -2.71
N GLY A 231 -5.00 16.67 -2.35
CA GLY A 231 -5.68 15.54 -2.98
C GLY A 231 -5.31 14.19 -2.39
N PHE A 232 -4.68 14.16 -1.20
CA PHE A 232 -4.35 12.92 -0.50
C PHE A 232 -5.39 12.52 0.52
N TYR A 233 -5.53 11.21 0.66
CA TYR A 233 -6.53 10.62 1.55
C TYR A 233 -6.02 10.41 2.97
N SER A 234 -4.75 10.05 3.08
CA SER A 234 -4.26 9.33 4.25
C SER A 234 -4.09 10.19 5.50
N PRO A 235 -3.54 11.42 5.45
CA PRO A 235 -3.42 12.23 6.66
C PRO A 235 -4.77 12.55 7.29
N LEU A 236 -5.75 12.98 6.48
CA LEU A 236 -7.12 13.18 6.97
C LEU A 236 -7.73 11.89 7.50
N ALA A 237 -7.46 10.76 6.84
CA ALA A 237 -7.91 9.47 7.33
C ALA A 237 -7.18 9.01 8.61
N VAL A 238 -5.99 9.51 8.93
CA VAL A 238 -5.35 9.26 10.23
C VAL A 238 -5.98 10.15 11.30
N MET A 239 -6.24 11.42 10.98
CA MET A 239 -6.81 12.39 11.91
C MET A 239 -8.31 12.21 12.15
N GLY A 240 -9.07 11.68 11.21
CA GLY A 240 -10.51 11.47 11.39
C GLY A 240 -10.83 10.23 12.23
N ASP A 241 -11.70 10.38 13.23
CA ASP A 241 -12.23 9.26 14.03
C ASP A 241 -13.30 8.45 13.30
N ALA A 242 -13.94 9.07 12.30
CA ALA A 242 -15.02 8.49 11.53
C ALA A 242 -14.81 8.66 10.02
N GLN A 243 -15.13 7.64 9.23
CA GLN A 243 -14.98 7.66 7.76
C GLN A 243 -16.08 6.85 7.08
N PRO A 244 -16.47 7.22 5.85
CA PRO A 244 -17.34 6.38 5.04
C PRO A 244 -16.66 5.04 4.77
N LEU A 245 -17.40 3.94 4.92
CA LEU A 245 -16.89 2.60 4.63
C LEU A 245 -16.79 2.38 3.13
N GLU A 246 -15.57 2.12 2.67
CA GLU A 246 -15.26 1.89 1.27
C GLU A 246 -15.86 0.58 0.76
N ARG A 247 -16.37 0.57 -0.49
CA ARG A 247 -17.02 -0.62 -1.09
C ARG A 247 -16.38 -1.15 -2.36
N TYR A 248 -15.15 -0.73 -2.67
CA TYR A 248 -14.43 -1.21 -3.87
C TYR A 248 -13.89 -2.64 -3.75
N ARG A 249 -14.13 -3.32 -2.62
CA ARG A 249 -13.71 -4.69 -2.31
C ARG A 249 -14.78 -5.40 -1.46
N PRO A 250 -14.84 -6.74 -1.50
CA PRO A 250 -15.98 -7.49 -0.95
C PRO A 250 -15.98 -7.65 0.57
N ARG A 251 -14.86 -7.39 1.27
CA ARG A 251 -14.76 -7.62 2.71
C ARG A 251 -14.23 -6.38 3.44
N ASP A 252 -15.00 -5.85 4.35
CA ASP A 252 -14.57 -4.81 5.28
C ASP A 252 -14.11 -5.45 6.61
N PRO A 253 -12.80 -5.43 6.93
CA PRO A 253 -12.31 -6.04 8.16
C PRO A 253 -12.71 -5.27 9.42
N ASN A 254 -13.17 -4.02 9.30
CA ASN A 254 -13.52 -3.21 10.46
C ASN A 254 -14.79 -3.67 11.15
N LEU A 255 -15.71 -4.30 10.40
CA LEU A 255 -16.98 -4.82 10.93
C LEU A 255 -16.80 -6.02 11.87
N LEU A 256 -15.58 -6.54 12.00
CA LEU A 256 -15.22 -7.61 12.93
C LEU A 256 -14.52 -7.11 14.20
N ARG A 257 -14.33 -5.79 14.34
CA ARG A 257 -13.55 -5.19 15.42
C ARG A 257 -14.49 -4.68 16.52
N PRO A 258 -14.36 -5.14 17.78
CA PRO A 258 -15.26 -4.76 18.86
C PRO A 258 -15.29 -3.26 19.18
N ALA A 259 -14.21 -2.53 18.92
CA ALA A 259 -14.13 -1.08 19.13
C ALA A 259 -14.64 -0.26 17.92
N VAL A 260 -15.06 -0.90 16.82
CA VAL A 260 -15.60 -0.19 15.67
C VAL A 260 -17.13 -0.20 15.71
N ARG A 261 -17.74 0.93 15.35
CA ARG A 261 -19.19 1.05 15.15
C ARG A 261 -19.46 1.59 13.76
N ALA A 262 -20.41 1.00 13.04
CA ALA A 262 -20.87 1.47 11.74
C ALA A 262 -22.30 1.99 11.86
N ARG A 263 -22.54 3.23 11.43
CA ARG A 263 -23.84 3.90 11.50
C ARG A 263 -24.26 4.43 10.14
N CYS A 264 -25.57 4.49 9.96
CA CYS A 264 -26.19 5.16 8.83
C CYS A 264 -26.39 6.66 9.10
N PRO A 265 -26.61 7.48 8.06
CA PRO A 265 -26.80 8.93 8.24
C PRO A 265 -27.99 9.30 9.14
N ASP A 266 -28.99 8.43 9.28
CA ASP A 266 -30.13 8.60 10.19
C ASP A 266 -29.80 8.24 11.66
N GLY A 267 -28.55 7.86 11.95
CA GLY A 267 -28.07 7.46 13.28
C GLY A 267 -28.28 5.99 13.63
N SER A 268 -29.03 5.23 12.83
CA SER A 268 -29.23 3.79 13.03
C SER A 268 -27.94 2.99 12.82
N GLU A 269 -27.89 1.77 13.34
CA GLU A 269 -26.77 0.86 13.07
C GLU A 269 -26.82 0.36 11.63
N ALA A 270 -25.65 0.33 10.97
CA ALA A 270 -25.56 -0.21 9.63
C ALA A 270 -25.79 -1.72 9.65
N LEU A 271 -26.61 -2.22 8.74
CA LEU A 271 -26.84 -3.66 8.61
C LEU A 271 -25.61 -4.34 8.02
N HIS A 272 -25.15 -5.40 8.66
CA HIS A 272 -24.04 -6.21 8.16
C HIS A 272 -24.60 -7.34 7.30
N ASP A 273 -24.23 -7.37 6.02
CA ASP A 273 -24.63 -8.44 5.11
C ASP A 273 -23.41 -9.31 4.80
N ALA A 274 -23.48 -10.58 5.20
CA ALA A 274 -22.64 -11.61 4.62
C ALA A 274 -23.26 -11.93 3.25
N ASP A 275 -22.60 -11.57 2.15
CA ASP A 275 -23.17 -11.58 0.79
C ASP A 275 -23.54 -12.98 0.22
N GLY A 276 -23.72 -13.99 1.07
CA GLY A 276 -23.92 -15.40 0.74
C GLY A 276 -22.69 -16.07 0.13
N ARG A 277 -21.65 -15.28 -0.18
CA ARG A 277 -20.44 -15.73 -0.85
C ARG A 277 -19.18 -15.34 -0.03
N GLY A 278 -19.33 -14.97 1.23
CA GLY A 278 -18.23 -14.66 2.16
C GLY A 278 -17.69 -13.23 2.09
N GLY A 279 -18.37 -12.32 1.37
CA GLY A 279 -18.18 -10.88 1.54
C GLY A 279 -18.74 -10.42 2.89
N LEU A 280 -18.25 -9.29 3.38
CA LEU A 280 -18.71 -8.64 4.62
C LEU A 280 -18.75 -7.14 4.35
N VAL A 281 -19.97 -6.60 4.24
CA VAL A 281 -20.17 -5.17 3.98
C VAL A 281 -21.26 -4.61 4.88
N ALA A 282 -21.15 -3.33 5.25
CA ALA A 282 -22.22 -2.60 5.92
C ALA A 282 -23.13 -1.94 4.88
N ARG A 283 -24.42 -1.83 5.19
CA ARG A 283 -25.44 -1.24 4.33
C ARG A 283 -26.38 -0.34 5.11
N CYS A 284 -26.85 0.70 4.45
CA CYS A 284 -27.89 1.60 4.92
C CYS A 284 -29.06 1.61 3.95
N ALA A 285 -30.19 2.14 4.41
CA ALA A 285 -31.36 2.34 3.57
C ALA A 285 -31.04 3.23 2.36
N GLU A 286 -31.77 3.01 1.26
CA GLU A 286 -31.78 3.89 0.09
C GLU A 286 -30.40 4.18 -0.56
N GLY A 287 -29.43 3.29 -0.37
CA GLY A 287 -28.09 3.45 -0.95
C GLY A 287 -27.23 4.51 -0.26
N ALA A 288 -27.61 4.96 0.93
CA ALA A 288 -26.78 5.80 1.78
C ALA A 288 -25.45 5.09 2.13
N LEU A 289 -24.37 5.87 2.29
CA LEU A 289 -23.08 5.32 2.71
C LEU A 289 -23.02 5.21 4.24
N PRO A 290 -22.73 4.01 4.78
CA PRO A 290 -22.43 3.86 6.20
C PRO A 290 -21.10 4.53 6.53
N THR A 291 -21.07 5.18 7.68
CA THR A 291 -19.85 5.73 8.30
C THR A 291 -19.47 4.84 9.45
N ALA A 292 -18.21 4.41 9.51
CA ALA A 292 -17.68 3.75 10.69
C ALA A 292 -16.86 4.72 11.53
N SER A 293 -16.78 4.47 12.83
CA SER A 293 -15.87 5.12 13.75
C SER A 293 -15.13 4.11 14.62
N LEU A 294 -13.90 4.45 15.03
CA LEU A 294 -13.15 3.71 16.04
C LEU A 294 -13.35 4.39 17.40
N ASP A 295 -13.83 3.65 18.39
CA ASP A 295 -13.75 4.02 19.79
C ASP A 295 -12.30 3.86 20.27
N PHE A 296 -11.57 4.97 20.31
CA PHE A 296 -10.16 4.97 20.72
C PHE A 296 -9.97 4.58 22.17
N GLU A 297 -10.88 4.97 23.07
CA GLU A 297 -10.76 4.65 24.48
C GLU A 297 -10.90 3.13 24.69
N ALA A 298 -11.96 2.54 24.15
CA ALA A 298 -12.17 1.09 24.21
C ALA A 298 -11.06 0.32 23.46
N GLY A 299 -10.62 0.81 22.30
CA GLY A 299 -9.55 0.22 21.51
C GLY A 299 -8.19 0.23 22.23
N LEU A 300 -7.84 1.34 22.89
CA LEU A 300 -6.59 1.44 23.65
C LEU A 300 -6.66 0.63 24.95
N ALA A 301 -7.79 0.65 25.66
CA ALA A 301 -8.00 -0.12 26.89
C ALA A 301 -7.90 -1.65 26.66
N SER A 302 -8.25 -2.11 25.46
CA SER A 302 -8.18 -3.53 25.06
C SER A 302 -6.88 -3.91 24.34
N ASP A 303 -5.87 -3.03 24.34
CA ASP A 303 -4.63 -3.20 23.58
C ASP A 303 -4.87 -3.60 22.11
N GLU A 304 -5.81 -2.94 21.44
CA GLU A 304 -6.08 -3.20 20.03
C GLU A 304 -4.94 -2.65 19.13
N PRO A 305 -4.25 -3.49 18.33
CA PRO A 305 -3.06 -3.06 17.57
C PRO A 305 -3.31 -1.89 16.63
N ARG A 306 -4.52 -1.81 16.05
CA ARG A 306 -4.86 -0.73 15.13
C ARG A 306 -5.06 0.61 15.86
N ALA A 307 -5.66 0.61 17.06
CA ALA A 307 -5.81 1.82 17.86
C ALA A 307 -4.42 2.37 18.26
N ARG A 308 -3.51 1.49 18.71
CA ARG A 308 -2.10 1.87 18.97
C ARG A 308 -1.39 2.41 17.74
N GLY A 309 -1.51 1.72 16.60
CA GLY A 309 -0.92 2.15 15.33
C GLY A 309 -1.43 3.52 14.89
N ALA A 310 -2.75 3.74 14.95
CA ALA A 310 -3.35 5.02 14.61
C ALA A 310 -2.88 6.14 15.55
N CYS A 311 -2.77 5.89 16.85
CA CYS A 311 -2.21 6.87 17.78
C CYS A 311 -0.73 7.17 17.55
N ALA A 312 0.08 6.17 17.19
CA ALA A 312 1.47 6.39 16.80
C ALA A 312 1.56 7.27 15.55
N SER A 313 0.73 7.01 14.53
CA SER A 313 0.67 7.84 13.32
C SER A 313 0.18 9.25 13.59
N ARG A 314 -0.82 9.43 14.48
CA ARG A 314 -1.31 10.75 14.92
C ARG A 314 -0.23 11.58 15.60
N ARG A 315 0.53 10.96 16.53
CA ARG A 315 1.66 11.62 17.19
C ARG A 315 2.75 12.01 16.19
N TRP A 316 3.14 11.07 15.32
CA TRP A 316 4.14 11.36 14.28
C TRP A 316 3.70 12.52 13.38
N LEU A 317 2.43 12.56 12.96
CA LEU A 317 1.91 13.70 12.19
C LEU A 317 1.98 15.00 13.00
N ALA A 318 1.55 15.01 14.26
CA ALA A 318 1.57 16.19 15.12
C ALA A 318 2.99 16.78 15.27
N ASP A 319 4.00 15.92 15.42
CA ASP A 319 5.41 16.32 15.54
C ASP A 319 5.92 17.00 14.25
N HIS A 320 5.33 16.68 13.11
CA HIS A 320 5.65 17.23 11.81
C HIS A 320 4.62 18.27 11.33
N MET A 321 3.78 18.80 12.21
CA MET A 321 2.87 19.90 11.93
C MET A 321 3.46 21.22 12.46
N ASP A 322 3.13 22.33 11.80
CA ASP A 322 3.27 23.64 12.45
C ASP A 322 2.25 23.80 13.59
N ALA A 323 2.38 24.87 14.38
CA ALA A 323 1.50 25.07 15.53
C ALA A 323 0.03 25.29 15.13
N PRO A 324 -0.31 26.14 14.13
CA PRO A 324 -1.69 26.30 13.67
C PRO A 324 -2.34 24.99 13.19
N THR A 325 -1.61 24.20 12.40
CA THR A 325 -2.10 22.90 11.92
C THR A 325 -2.32 21.92 13.06
N ARG A 326 -1.40 21.89 14.03
CA ARG A 326 -1.56 21.02 15.20
C ARG A 326 -2.80 21.40 16.01
N GLU A 327 -3.07 22.69 16.14
CA GLU A 327 -4.27 23.21 16.81
C GLU A 327 -5.55 22.79 16.07
N SER A 328 -5.58 22.87 14.73
CA SER A 328 -6.75 22.46 13.94
C SER A 328 -7.08 20.96 14.05
N PHE A 329 -6.15 20.14 14.55
CA PHE A 329 -6.34 18.72 14.80
C PHE A 329 -6.26 18.35 16.30
N ALA A 330 -6.39 19.31 17.22
CA ALA A 330 -6.24 19.06 18.66
C ALA A 330 -7.20 17.96 19.17
N ASP A 331 -8.47 18.00 18.74
CA ASP A 331 -9.49 17.01 19.15
C ASP A 331 -9.11 15.59 18.70
N ALA A 332 -8.66 15.44 17.45
CA ALA A 332 -8.19 14.16 16.93
C ALA A 332 -6.97 13.62 17.70
N LEU A 333 -6.13 14.51 18.23
CA LEU A 333 -4.93 14.13 18.98
C LEU A 333 -5.23 13.77 20.44
N ALA A 334 -6.33 14.26 21.01
CA ALA A 334 -6.61 14.16 22.44
C ALA A 334 -6.62 12.71 22.98
N PRO A 335 -7.28 11.72 22.33
CA PRO A 335 -7.31 10.33 22.83
C PRO A 335 -5.92 9.69 22.92
N CYS A 336 -4.99 10.13 22.08
CA CYS A 336 -3.66 9.56 21.95
C CYS A 336 -2.63 10.15 22.92
N ARG A 337 -2.96 11.27 23.59
CA ARG A 337 -2.14 11.88 24.66
C ARG A 337 -2.45 11.31 26.04
N ALA A 338 -3.72 10.99 26.30
CA ALA A 338 -4.16 10.47 27.60
C ALA A 338 -3.53 9.12 27.97
N SER A 339 -3.24 8.28 26.97
CA SER A 339 -2.63 6.96 27.17
C SER A 339 -1.17 7.00 27.64
N GLU A 340 -0.42 8.06 27.32
CA GLU A 340 0.98 8.22 27.79
C GLU A 340 1.05 8.55 29.27
N ILE A 341 0.10 9.34 29.76
CA ILE A 341 0.01 9.70 31.18
C ILE A 341 -0.23 8.45 32.03
N HIS A 342 -1.08 7.53 31.56
CA HIS A 342 -1.29 6.25 32.25
C HIS A 342 -0.06 5.33 32.21
N ALA A 343 0.64 5.25 31.07
CA ALA A 343 1.87 4.45 30.98
C ALA A 343 2.96 4.96 31.93
N LEU A 344 3.16 6.28 31.99
CA LEU A 344 4.15 6.91 32.88
C LEU A 344 3.76 6.85 34.36
N ALA A 345 2.45 6.96 34.68
CA ALA A 345 1.96 6.85 36.05
C ALA A 345 2.13 5.43 36.62
N LEU A 346 1.98 4.39 35.79
CA LEU A 346 2.20 3.00 36.20
C LEU A 346 3.69 2.69 36.42
N THR A 347 4.60 3.24 35.59
CA THR A 347 6.05 3.01 35.78
C THR A 347 6.64 3.77 36.97
N HIS A 348 6.03 4.86 37.42
CA HIS A 348 6.48 5.63 38.59
C HIS A 348 5.69 5.32 39.88
N GLY A 349 4.67 4.46 39.80
CA GLY A 349 3.84 4.04 40.94
C GLY A 349 4.38 2.83 41.72
N GLU A 350 5.33 2.07 41.16
CA GLU A 350 5.92 0.89 41.81
C GLU A 350 7.17 1.21 42.67
N GLU A 351 7.58 2.48 42.76
CA GLU A 351 8.73 2.93 43.56
C GLU A 351 8.35 3.63 44.89
N ARG A 352 7.15 3.40 45.45
CA ARG A 352 6.74 3.99 46.75
C ARG A 352 6.41 2.97 47.82
#